data_AF-G0NA29-F1
#
_entry.id   AF-G0NA29-F1
#
_cell.length_a   1.000
_cell.length_b   1.000
_cell.length_c   1.000
_cell.angle_alpha   90.00
_cell.angle_beta   90.00
_cell.angle_gamma   90.00
#
_symmetry.space_group_name_H-M   'P 1'
#
loop_
_entity.id
_entity.type
_entity.pdbx_description
1 polymer ?
#
loop_
_entity_poly.entity_id
_entity_poly.type
_entity_poly.pdbx_seq_one_letter_code
_entity_poly.pdbx_strand_id
1 'polypeptide(L)'
;MKFLVLFCLFATVAASSRPFNIPKTSKGPYKRPIIGGPATKDPKQYENKVWQYVYNVNERNAVLERRKAQEEGNMNAIPEPNTLIPVQVISAVVQLTQGDSTVIEVEFAEATCAKNNAADLEISAANCKLLPNGKHSVWNVYDLFRAFKKHEIEVSKVRDVQQENESTSTQSTNRGYTVSDDTEPTNGKRNARDLENISEWH
;
A
#
# COMPACT_ATOMS: atom_id res chain seq x y z
N MET A 1 -48.95 -15.19 -31.11
CA MET A 1 -49.51 -14.28 -30.09
C MET A 1 -48.50 -13.18 -29.81
N LYS A 2 -48.92 -11.93 -30.05
CA LYS A 2 -48.45 -10.62 -29.51
C LYS A 2 -46.96 -10.25 -29.60
N PHE A 3 -46.64 -9.43 -30.60
CA PHE A 3 -45.48 -8.53 -30.66
C PHE A 3 -45.66 -7.38 -29.66
N LEU A 4 -44.67 -7.15 -28.79
CA LEU A 4 -44.65 -6.02 -27.85
C LEU A 4 -43.84 -4.88 -28.50
N VAL A 5 -44.53 -3.81 -28.88
CA VAL A 5 -43.94 -2.59 -29.43
C VAL A 5 -43.53 -1.68 -28.27
N LEU A 6 -42.23 -1.44 -28.13
CA LEU A 6 -41.66 -0.55 -27.13
C LEU A 6 -41.57 0.87 -27.72
N PHE A 7 -42.47 1.76 -27.31
CA PHE A 7 -42.47 3.18 -27.68
C PHE A 7 -41.43 3.94 -26.84
N CYS A 8 -40.35 4.41 -27.46
CA CYS A 8 -39.44 5.39 -26.87
C CYS A 8 -40.05 6.80 -26.98
N LEU A 9 -40.57 7.32 -25.86
CA LEU A 9 -40.87 8.75 -25.72
C LEU A 9 -39.57 9.52 -25.48
N PHE A 10 -39.11 10.26 -26.49
CA PHE A 10 -38.08 11.29 -26.32
C PHE A 10 -38.74 12.56 -25.79
N ALA A 11 -38.48 12.88 -24.52
CA ALA A 11 -38.82 14.18 -23.95
C ALA A 11 -37.70 15.18 -24.26
N THR A 12 -37.91 16.07 -25.23
CA THR A 12 -37.08 17.25 -25.47
C THR A 12 -37.30 18.29 -24.37
N VAL A 13 -36.33 18.41 -23.46
CA VAL A 13 -36.31 19.48 -22.46
C VAL A 13 -35.69 20.72 -23.11
N ALA A 14 -36.52 21.73 -23.38
CA ALA A 14 -36.06 23.06 -23.79
C ALA A 14 -35.43 23.77 -22.58
N ALA A 15 -34.10 23.90 -22.59
CA ALA A 15 -33.37 24.67 -21.60
C ALA A 15 -33.59 26.17 -21.84
N SER A 16 -34.46 26.80 -21.05
CA SER A 16 -34.58 28.26 -21.02
C SER A 16 -33.39 28.84 -20.24
N SER A 17 -32.42 29.37 -20.96
CA SER A 17 -31.28 30.11 -20.40
C SER A 17 -31.72 31.46 -19.87
N ARG A 18 -32.15 31.52 -18.60
CA ARG A 18 -32.24 32.79 -17.87
C ARG A 18 -30.82 33.23 -17.51
N PRO A 19 -30.42 34.48 -17.77
CA PRO A 19 -29.12 34.99 -17.35
C PRO A 19 -29.10 35.01 -15.81
N PHE A 20 -28.30 34.11 -15.24
CA PHE A 20 -28.07 34.07 -13.80
C PHE A 20 -27.18 35.27 -13.44
N ASN A 21 -27.79 36.27 -12.81
CA ASN A 21 -27.10 37.48 -12.37
C ASN A 21 -26.27 37.11 -11.13
N ILE A 22 -25.00 36.76 -11.34
CA ILE A 22 -24.09 36.41 -10.25
C ILE A 22 -23.81 37.69 -9.45
N PRO A 23 -24.19 37.76 -8.15
CA PRO A 23 -23.85 38.89 -7.32
C PRO A 23 -22.32 38.99 -7.23
N LYS A 24 -21.77 40.10 -7.71
CA LYS A 24 -20.35 40.45 -7.61
C LYS A 24 -20.00 40.73 -6.14
N THR A 25 -19.89 39.67 -5.34
CA THR A 25 -19.18 39.76 -4.07
C THR A 25 -17.69 39.66 -4.40
N SER A 26 -17.00 40.80 -4.25
CA SER A 26 -15.55 40.92 -4.28
C SER A 26 -14.96 40.10 -3.12
N LYS A 27 -14.83 38.79 -3.32
CA LYS A 27 -13.91 37.94 -2.58
C LYS A 27 -12.68 37.80 -3.47
N GLY A 28 -11.51 38.14 -2.92
CA GLY A 28 -10.23 38.11 -3.64
C GLY A 28 -10.01 36.78 -4.38
N PRO A 29 -9.09 36.73 -5.34
CA PRO A 29 -8.93 35.59 -6.24
C PRO A 29 -8.77 34.33 -5.40
N TYR A 30 -9.82 33.51 -5.37
CA TYR A 30 -9.76 32.16 -4.83
C TYR A 30 -8.73 31.44 -5.70
N LYS A 31 -7.48 31.40 -5.24
CA LYS A 31 -6.46 30.50 -5.79
C LYS A 31 -7.10 29.12 -5.74
N ARG A 32 -7.45 28.59 -6.91
CA ARG A 32 -7.84 27.19 -7.00
C ARG A 32 -6.69 26.40 -6.37
N PRO A 33 -6.97 25.47 -5.44
CA PRO A 33 -5.92 24.61 -4.91
C PRO A 33 -5.23 23.97 -6.11
N ILE A 34 -3.93 24.20 -6.23
CA ILE A 34 -3.12 23.52 -7.24
C ILE A 34 -3.19 22.05 -6.86
N ILE A 35 -3.90 21.26 -7.66
CA ILE A 35 -3.92 19.81 -7.55
C ILE A 35 -2.45 19.38 -7.67
N GLY A 36 -1.87 18.97 -6.56
CA GLY A 36 -0.48 18.56 -6.48
C GLY A 36 -0.32 17.15 -7.04
N GLY A 37 0.82 16.90 -7.69
CA GLY A 37 1.25 15.53 -7.96
C GLY A 37 1.39 14.72 -6.66
N PRO A 38 1.49 13.39 -6.76
CA PRO A 38 1.73 12.54 -5.60
C PRO A 38 3.01 12.99 -4.88
N ALA A 39 2.93 13.10 -3.56
CA ALA A 39 4.05 13.45 -2.70
C ALA A 39 4.28 12.33 -1.69
N THR A 40 5.50 11.77 -1.70
CA THR A 40 5.94 10.81 -0.69
C THR A 40 5.97 11.48 0.68
N LYS A 41 5.49 10.76 1.70
CA LYS A 41 5.53 11.17 3.10
C LYS A 41 6.38 10.20 3.92
N ASP A 42 6.84 10.68 5.06
CA ASP A 42 7.57 9.84 6.03
C ASP A 42 6.64 8.73 6.57
N PRO A 43 6.97 7.44 6.36
CA PRO A 43 6.16 6.32 6.84
C PRO A 43 5.86 6.36 8.34
N LYS A 44 6.79 6.88 9.16
CA LYS A 44 6.65 6.93 10.62
C LYS A 44 5.43 7.74 11.08
N GLN A 45 5.02 8.73 10.28
CA GLN A 45 3.84 9.55 10.58
C GLN A 45 2.53 8.75 10.56
N TYR A 46 2.54 7.55 9.97
CA TYR A 46 1.35 6.72 9.78
C TYR A 46 1.32 5.49 10.70
N GLU A 47 2.36 5.21 11.49
CA GLU A 47 2.44 4.02 12.35
C GLU A 47 1.25 3.89 13.31
N ASN A 48 0.83 4.98 13.94
CA ASN A 48 -0.35 4.97 14.82
C ASN A 48 -1.66 4.93 14.03
N LYS A 49 -1.70 5.53 12.84
CA LYS A 49 -2.89 5.59 12.01
C LYS A 49 -3.27 4.21 11.46
N VAL A 50 -2.28 3.38 11.11
CA VAL A 50 -2.54 2.07 10.49
C VAL A 50 -3.28 1.08 11.38
N TRP A 51 -3.23 1.26 12.71
CA TRP A 51 -4.04 0.49 13.65
C TRP A 51 -5.54 0.66 13.43
N GLN A 52 -5.98 1.81 12.92
CA GLN A 52 -7.40 2.06 12.61
C GLN A 52 -7.90 1.21 11.43
N TYR A 53 -7.00 0.71 10.58
CA TYR A 53 -7.36 -0.08 9.40
C TYR A 53 -7.29 -1.60 9.64
N VAL A 54 -6.88 -2.03 10.83
CA VAL A 54 -6.77 -3.46 11.19
C VAL A 54 -8.07 -4.20 10.93
N TYR A 55 -9.20 -3.61 11.28
CA TYR A 55 -10.52 -4.20 11.02
C TYR A 55 -10.75 -4.43 9.53
N ASN A 56 -10.53 -3.42 8.69
CA ASN A 56 -10.72 -3.52 7.24
C ASN A 56 -9.82 -4.59 6.61
N VAL A 57 -8.55 -4.65 7.02
CA VAL A 57 -7.58 -5.63 6.52
C VAL A 57 -8.00 -7.06 6.89
N ASN A 58 -8.42 -7.28 8.13
CA ASN A 58 -8.85 -8.60 8.60
C ASN A 58 -10.13 -9.08 7.92
N GLU A 59 -11.14 -8.21 7.76
CA GLU A 59 -12.35 -8.54 7.00
C GLU A 59 -12.02 -8.89 5.55
N ARG A 60 -11.15 -8.11 4.90
CA ARG A 60 -10.73 -8.40 3.53
C ARG A 60 -9.95 -9.71 3.43
N ASN A 61 -9.06 -9.99 4.38
CA ASN A 61 -8.30 -11.24 4.44
C ASN A 61 -9.22 -12.46 4.59
N ALA A 62 -10.22 -12.38 5.47
CA ALA A 62 -11.21 -13.45 5.64
C ALA A 62 -11.99 -13.76 4.36
N VAL A 63 -12.32 -12.75 3.56
CA VAL A 63 -12.95 -12.94 2.24
C VAL A 63 -12.00 -13.61 1.25
N LEU A 64 -10.73 -13.23 1.23
CA LEU A 64 -9.72 -13.81 0.33
C LEU A 64 -9.47 -15.29 0.65
N GLU A 65 -9.31 -15.65 1.93
CA GLU A 65 -9.07 -17.04 2.34
C GLU A 65 -10.30 -17.92 2.10
N ARG A 66 -11.52 -17.40 2.30
CA ARG A 66 -12.77 -18.10 1.91
C ARG A 66 -12.81 -18.38 0.42
N ARG A 67 -12.44 -17.40 -0.42
CA ARG A 67 -12.43 -17.58 -1.88
C ARG A 67 -11.42 -18.65 -2.30
N LYS A 68 -10.21 -18.62 -1.75
CA LYS A 68 -9.19 -19.66 -2.01
C LYS A 68 -9.69 -21.05 -1.64
N ALA A 69 -10.29 -21.21 -0.46
CA ALA A 69 -10.85 -22.49 -0.03
C ALA A 69 -11.98 -23.00 -0.94
N GLN A 70 -12.80 -22.09 -1.49
CA GLN A 70 -13.82 -22.42 -2.48
C GLN A 70 -13.21 -22.88 -3.81
N GLU A 71 -12.16 -22.20 -4.29
CA GLU A 71 -11.43 -22.56 -5.51
C GLU A 71 -10.73 -23.93 -5.38
N GLU A 72 -10.26 -24.27 -4.18
CA GLU A 72 -9.64 -25.56 -3.86
C GLU A 72 -10.66 -26.70 -3.64
N GLY A 73 -11.96 -26.42 -3.72
CA GLY A 73 -13.02 -27.42 -3.50
C GLY A 73 -13.14 -27.91 -2.04
N ASN A 74 -12.49 -27.24 -1.10
CA ASN A 74 -12.50 -27.59 0.32
C ASN A 74 -13.53 -26.73 1.09
N MET A 75 -14.82 -26.98 0.85
CA MET A 75 -15.90 -26.23 1.52
C MET A 75 -16.10 -26.60 3.00
N ASN A 76 -15.52 -27.71 3.48
CA ASN A 76 -15.78 -28.25 4.82
C ASN A 76 -14.81 -27.78 5.89
N ALA A 77 -13.73 -27.08 5.52
CA ALA A 77 -12.76 -26.52 6.45
C ALA A 77 -12.27 -25.18 5.91
N ILE A 78 -13.03 -24.11 6.13
CA ILE A 78 -12.48 -22.77 6.02
C ILE A 78 -11.97 -22.41 7.42
N PRO A 79 -10.69 -22.67 7.76
CA PRO A 79 -10.14 -22.19 9.00
C PRO A 79 -10.29 -20.67 9.02
N GLU A 80 -10.78 -20.13 10.14
CA GLU A 80 -10.78 -18.70 10.30
C GLU A 80 -9.33 -18.22 10.31
N PRO A 81 -8.95 -17.26 9.44
CA PRO A 81 -7.57 -16.79 9.44
C PRO A 81 -7.26 -16.08 10.75
N ASN A 82 -6.00 -16.19 11.18
CA ASN A 82 -5.49 -15.45 12.33
C ASN A 82 -5.63 -13.93 12.11
N THR A 83 -5.75 -13.19 13.20
CA THR A 83 -5.82 -11.74 13.17
C THR A 83 -4.49 -11.17 12.66
N LEU A 84 -4.54 -10.32 11.65
CA LEU A 84 -3.41 -9.55 11.13
C LEU A 84 -3.27 -8.23 11.88
N ILE A 85 -2.07 -7.92 12.37
CA ILE A 85 -1.72 -6.62 12.98
C ILE A 85 -0.59 -5.94 12.20
N PRO A 86 -0.50 -4.60 12.19
CA PRO A 86 0.56 -3.91 11.49
C PRO A 86 1.91 -4.17 12.18
N VAL A 87 2.93 -4.45 11.37
CA VAL A 87 4.33 -4.58 11.81
C VAL A 87 5.07 -3.27 11.56
N GLN A 88 5.00 -2.79 10.31
CA GLN A 88 5.68 -1.57 9.89
C GLN A 88 5.00 -0.95 8.67
N VAL A 89 5.13 0.37 8.55
CA VAL A 89 4.71 1.12 7.36
C VAL A 89 5.90 1.15 6.39
N ILE A 90 5.72 0.60 5.19
CA ILE A 90 6.77 0.52 4.17
C ILE A 90 6.85 1.86 3.41
N SER A 91 5.72 2.35 2.92
CA SER A 91 5.68 3.59 2.15
C SER A 91 4.34 4.32 2.34
N ALA A 92 4.36 5.65 2.19
CA ALA A 92 3.17 6.47 2.23
C ALA A 92 3.23 7.55 1.14
N VAL A 93 2.17 7.65 0.34
CA VAL A 93 2.03 8.62 -0.74
C VAL A 93 0.73 9.38 -0.55
N VAL A 94 0.80 10.71 -0.52
CA VAL A 94 -0.36 11.59 -0.44
C VAL A 94 -0.54 12.32 -1.75
N GLN A 95 -1.78 12.42 -2.20
CA GLN A 95 -2.16 13.22 -3.35
C GLN A 95 -3.36 14.09 -3.02
N LEU A 96 -3.24 15.38 -3.32
CA LEU A 96 -4.36 16.33 -3.20
C LEU A 96 -5.21 16.21 -4.46
N THR A 97 -6.38 15.61 -4.33
CA THR A 97 -7.37 15.47 -5.40
C THR A 97 -8.61 16.31 -5.06
N GLN A 98 -9.83 15.84 -5.36
CA GLN A 98 -11.06 16.41 -4.83
C GLN A 98 -11.29 15.98 -3.35
N GLY A 99 -10.24 16.09 -2.55
CA GLY A 99 -10.05 15.47 -1.24
C GLY A 99 -8.59 15.06 -1.03
N ASP A 100 -8.28 14.55 0.15
CA ASP A 100 -6.94 14.03 0.47
C ASP A 100 -6.96 12.51 0.25
N SER A 101 -6.28 12.04 -0.79
CA SER A 101 -6.07 10.61 -1.01
C SER A 101 -4.70 10.21 -0.49
N THR A 102 -4.64 9.20 0.35
CA THR A 102 -3.41 8.62 0.87
C THR A 102 -3.35 7.14 0.50
N VAL A 103 -2.24 6.71 -0.08
CA VAL A 103 -1.91 5.29 -0.26
C VAL A 103 -0.83 4.93 0.74
N ILE A 104 -1.10 3.94 1.59
CA ILE A 104 -0.16 3.47 2.61
C ILE A 104 0.13 2.00 2.32
N GLU A 105 1.39 1.68 2.03
CA GLU A 105 1.86 0.29 1.93
C GLU A 105 2.34 -0.14 3.32
N VAL A 106 1.76 -1.20 3.85
CA VAL A 106 1.97 -1.65 5.23
C VAL A 106 2.20 -3.15 5.25
N GLU A 107 3.19 -3.57 6.03
CA GLU A 107 3.38 -4.98 6.34
C GLU A 107 2.50 -5.37 7.53
N PHE A 108 1.71 -6.42 7.35
CA PHE A 108 0.88 -7.03 8.38
C PHE A 108 1.34 -8.45 8.64
N ALA A 109 1.26 -8.87 9.90
CA ALA A 109 1.62 -10.21 10.33
C ALA A 109 0.56 -10.81 11.24
N GLU A 110 0.47 -12.14 11.23
CA GLU A 110 -0.43 -12.88 12.09
C GLU A 110 -0.08 -12.69 13.57
N ALA A 111 -1.11 -12.48 14.38
CA ALA A 111 -1.02 -12.25 15.81
C ALA A 111 -1.84 -13.28 16.60
N THR A 112 -1.50 -13.45 17.87
CA THR A 112 -2.08 -14.45 18.76
C THR A 112 -3.49 -14.09 19.22
N CYS A 113 -3.96 -12.89 18.91
CA CYS A 113 -5.26 -12.44 19.35
C CYS A 113 -6.38 -13.13 18.56
N ALA A 114 -7.29 -13.75 19.32
CA ALA A 114 -8.46 -14.42 18.79
C ALA A 114 -9.32 -13.42 18.01
N LYS A 115 -9.86 -13.88 16.88
CA LYS A 115 -10.81 -13.12 16.08
C LYS A 115 -12.08 -12.87 16.90
N ASN A 116 -12.52 -11.61 16.96
CA ASN A 116 -13.92 -11.23 17.15
C ASN A 116 -14.71 -11.87 18.30
N ASN A 117 -14.21 -11.83 19.54
CA ASN A 117 -15.13 -11.53 20.65
C ASN A 117 -15.45 -10.03 20.58
N ALA A 118 -16.29 -9.70 19.60
CA ALA A 118 -16.47 -8.39 18.95
C ALA A 118 -17.16 -7.31 19.81
N ALA A 119 -16.89 -7.25 21.12
CA ALA A 119 -17.47 -6.23 21.98
C ALA A 119 -16.42 -5.39 22.74
N ASP A 120 -15.34 -5.98 23.28
CA ASP A 120 -14.59 -5.28 24.35
C ASP A 120 -13.05 -5.32 24.25
N LEU A 121 -12.47 -5.99 23.26
CA LEU A 121 -11.01 -6.05 23.11
C LEU A 121 -10.54 -5.10 22.01
N GLU A 122 -10.09 -3.93 22.44
CA GLU A 122 -9.34 -2.98 21.60
C GLU A 122 -8.08 -3.68 21.07
N ILE A 123 -8.09 -4.03 19.78
CA ILE A 123 -6.93 -4.59 19.09
C ILE A 123 -5.85 -3.51 19.07
N SER A 124 -4.79 -3.75 19.83
CA SER A 124 -3.66 -2.84 19.98
C SER A 124 -2.36 -3.62 20.11
N ALA A 125 -1.24 -2.94 19.91
CA ALA A 125 0.09 -3.50 20.09
C ALA A 125 0.31 -4.10 21.49
N ALA A 126 -0.39 -3.59 22.51
CA ALA A 126 -0.27 -4.07 23.89
C ALA A 126 -0.97 -5.42 24.10
N ASN A 127 -2.07 -5.66 23.38
CA ASN A 127 -2.94 -6.82 23.59
C ASN A 127 -2.70 -7.96 22.59
N CYS A 128 -2.16 -7.64 21.41
CA CYS A 128 -1.88 -8.59 20.36
C CYS A 128 -0.36 -8.78 20.18
N LYS A 129 0.13 -9.99 20.44
CA LYS A 129 1.52 -10.37 20.17
C LYS A 129 1.61 -11.03 18.79
N LEU A 130 2.70 -10.79 18.08
CA LEU A 130 3.00 -11.48 16.83
C LEU A 130 3.19 -12.98 17.07
N LEU A 131 2.67 -13.81 16.16
CA LEU A 131 3.05 -15.22 16.12
C LEU A 131 4.50 -15.32 15.63
N PRO A 132 5.39 -16.05 16.33
CA PRO A 132 6.79 -16.18 15.94
C PRO A 132 7.01 -16.70 14.51
N ASN A 133 6.13 -17.58 14.03
CA ASN A 133 6.12 -18.12 12.67
C ASN A 133 4.80 -17.78 11.95
N GLY A 134 4.22 -16.63 12.31
CA GLY A 134 3.00 -16.14 11.69
C GLY A 134 3.24 -15.82 10.22
N LYS A 135 2.20 -15.88 9.40
CA LYS A 135 2.31 -15.40 8.01
C LYS A 135 2.42 -13.88 7.98
N HIS A 136 3.29 -13.37 7.11
CA HIS A 136 3.43 -11.95 6.84
C HIS A 136 2.90 -11.64 5.44
N SER A 137 2.33 -10.45 5.26
CA SER A 137 1.85 -9.98 3.96
C SER A 137 1.86 -8.46 3.89
N VAL A 138 2.11 -7.94 2.69
CA VAL A 138 2.06 -6.51 2.42
C VAL A 138 0.70 -6.13 1.84
N TRP A 139 0.15 -5.04 2.36
CA TRP A 139 -1.16 -4.51 1.99
C TRP A 139 -1.07 -3.05 1.61
N ASN A 140 -1.88 -2.65 0.64
CA ASN A 140 -2.15 -1.25 0.33
C ASN A 140 -3.44 -0.83 1.01
N VAL A 141 -3.36 0.24 1.79
CA VAL A 141 -4.51 0.96 2.34
C VAL A 141 -4.69 2.24 1.55
N TYR A 142 -5.81 2.34 0.85
CA TYR A 142 -6.26 3.56 0.17
C TYR A 142 -7.26 4.29 1.07
N ASP A 143 -6.84 5.42 1.61
CA ASP A 143 -7.64 6.29 2.47
C ASP A 143 -8.00 7.55 1.68
N LEU A 144 -9.29 7.73 1.38
CA LEU A 144 -9.82 8.90 0.71
C LEU A 144 -10.71 9.72 1.64
N PHE A 145 -10.17 10.84 2.08
CA PHE A 145 -10.89 11.82 2.87
C PHE A 145 -11.48 12.93 1.99
N ARG A 146 -12.80 13.12 2.07
CA ARG A 146 -13.50 14.22 1.42
C ARG A 146 -14.39 14.90 2.43
N ALA A 147 -14.14 16.17 2.76
CA ALA A 147 -14.91 16.90 3.78
C ALA A 147 -16.43 16.93 3.54
N PHE A 148 -16.86 16.75 2.29
CA PHE A 148 -18.27 16.80 1.87
C PHE A 148 -18.85 15.42 1.48
N LYS A 149 -18.11 14.32 1.68
CA LYS A 149 -18.60 12.94 1.44
C LYS A 149 -18.22 12.03 2.59
N LYS A 150 -18.77 10.81 2.59
CA LYS A 150 -18.35 9.75 3.50
C LYS A 150 -16.87 9.44 3.27
N HIS A 151 -16.16 9.19 4.36
CA HIS A 151 -14.79 8.69 4.35
C HIS A 151 -14.75 7.29 3.71
N GLU A 152 -13.96 7.13 2.66
CA GLU A 152 -13.80 5.88 1.92
C GLU A 152 -12.45 5.25 2.25
N ILE A 153 -12.47 3.98 2.69
CA ILE A 153 -11.28 3.20 3.00
C ILE A 153 -11.35 1.92 2.18
N GLU A 154 -10.34 1.70 1.35
CA GLU A 154 -10.18 0.47 0.58
C GLU A 154 -8.85 -0.19 0.94
N VAL A 155 -8.86 -1.53 1.04
CA VAL A 155 -7.66 -2.30 1.36
C VAL A 155 -7.48 -3.41 0.33
N SER A 156 -6.24 -3.60 -0.09
CA SER A 156 -5.89 -4.64 -1.06
C SER A 156 -4.58 -5.33 -0.67
N LYS A 157 -4.55 -6.66 -0.80
CA LYS A 157 -3.35 -7.45 -0.55
C LYS A 157 -2.43 -7.31 -1.76
N VAL A 158 -1.17 -6.96 -1.50
CA VAL A 158 -0.15 -6.80 -2.54
C VAL A 158 0.60 -8.11 -2.74
N ARG A 159 1.18 -8.65 -1.66
CA ARG A 159 2.01 -9.86 -1.70
C ARG A 159 2.08 -10.53 -0.33
N ASP A 160 2.32 -11.84 -0.34
CA ASP A 160 2.79 -12.56 0.83
C ASP A 160 4.29 -12.32 1.01
N VAL A 161 4.74 -12.17 2.26
CA VAL A 161 6.16 -12.02 2.59
C VAL A 161 6.66 -13.38 3.06
N GLN A 162 7.64 -13.93 2.36
CA GLN A 162 8.35 -15.10 2.87
C GLN A 162 9.21 -14.62 4.03
N GLN A 163 8.97 -15.16 5.21
CA GLN A 163 9.89 -15.00 6.32
C GLN A 163 11.17 -15.69 5.86
N GLU A 164 12.22 -14.93 5.53
CA GLU A 164 13.56 -15.49 5.46
C GLU A 164 13.80 -16.00 6.87
N ASN A 165 13.63 -17.30 7.06
CA ASN A 165 14.03 -17.96 8.30
C ASN A 165 15.47 -17.51 8.51
N GLU A 166 15.68 -16.70 9.54
CA GLU A 166 16.99 -16.30 10.02
C GLU A 166 17.73 -17.61 10.30
N SER A 167 18.39 -18.10 9.27
CA SER A 167 19.13 -19.33 9.29
C SER A 167 20.30 -18.95 10.14
N THR A 168 20.24 -19.44 11.38
CA THR A 168 21.35 -19.69 12.27
C THR A 168 22.65 -19.28 11.59
N SER A 169 23.13 -18.08 11.93
CA SER A 169 24.49 -17.65 11.67
C SER A 169 25.40 -18.75 12.19
N THR A 170 25.67 -19.74 11.33
CA THR A 170 26.78 -20.65 11.51
C THR A 170 27.95 -19.75 11.23
N GLN A 171 28.57 -19.29 12.32
CA GLN A 171 29.86 -18.65 12.34
C GLN A 171 30.67 -19.23 11.18
N SER A 172 30.94 -18.38 10.19
CA SER A 172 32.01 -18.59 9.22
C SER A 172 33.26 -18.86 10.05
N THR A 173 33.57 -20.15 10.20
CA THR A 173 34.83 -20.61 10.77
C THR A 173 35.91 -20.00 9.91
N ASN A 174 36.72 -19.15 10.55
CA ASN A 174 38.01 -18.65 10.13
C ASN A 174 38.63 -19.50 9.00
N ARG A 175 38.37 -19.14 7.74
CA ARG A 175 39.27 -19.50 6.65
C ARG A 175 40.39 -18.49 6.72
N GLY A 176 41.47 -18.89 7.40
CA GLY A 176 42.72 -18.16 7.43
C GLY A 176 43.18 -17.93 6.00
N TYR A 177 43.03 -16.69 5.53
CA TYR A 177 43.85 -16.22 4.44
C TYR A 177 45.21 -15.91 5.05
N THR A 178 46.17 -16.81 4.83
CA THR A 178 47.58 -16.44 4.89
C THR A 178 47.78 -15.39 3.82
N VAL A 179 47.98 -14.15 4.26
CA VAL A 179 48.57 -13.09 3.44
C VAL A 179 49.95 -13.58 3.06
N SER A 180 50.11 -14.06 1.84
CA SER A 180 51.41 -14.16 1.21
C SER A 180 51.76 -12.74 0.75
N ASP A 181 52.48 -12.03 1.62
CA ASP A 181 53.42 -10.99 1.18
C ASP A 181 54.29 -11.61 0.08
N ASP A 182 54.19 -11.07 -1.13
CA ASP A 182 55.25 -11.04 -2.15
C ASP A 182 54.65 -10.46 -3.44
N THR A 183 54.51 -9.14 -3.50
CA THR A 183 54.52 -8.46 -4.80
C THR A 183 55.18 -7.10 -4.64
N GLU A 184 56.42 -7.02 -5.14
CA GLU A 184 57.21 -5.80 -5.28
C GLU A 184 56.41 -4.66 -5.94
N PRO A 185 56.56 -3.41 -5.48
CA PRO A 185 56.03 -2.26 -6.18
C PRO A 185 56.92 -1.96 -7.41
N THR A 186 56.55 -2.46 -8.58
CA THR A 186 57.13 -1.94 -9.83
C THR A 186 56.62 -0.53 -10.09
N ASN A 187 57.55 0.42 -10.02
CA ASN A 187 57.39 1.84 -10.24
C ASN A 187 57.06 2.13 -11.73
N GLY A 188 55.79 1.96 -12.11
CA GLY A 188 55.29 2.17 -13.46
C GLY A 188 54.82 3.61 -13.70
N LYS A 189 55.65 4.41 -14.40
CA LYS A 189 55.29 5.70 -14.99
C LYS A 189 54.02 5.56 -15.84
N ARG A 190 52.93 6.23 -15.43
CA ARG A 190 51.72 6.39 -16.25
C ARG A 190 52.00 7.37 -17.39
N ASN A 191 52.00 6.89 -18.62
CA ASN A 191 52.00 7.75 -19.81
C ASN A 191 50.58 8.29 -20.03
N ALA A 192 50.45 9.61 -20.08
CA ALA A 192 49.23 10.30 -20.46
C ALA A 192 49.02 10.18 -21.97
N ARG A 193 48.22 9.21 -22.43
CA ARG A 193 47.83 9.16 -23.86
C ARG A 193 46.54 8.40 -24.20
N ASP A 194 45.68 8.08 -23.25
CA ASP A 194 44.43 7.35 -23.52
C ASP A 194 43.18 8.20 -23.24
N LEU A 195 43.05 9.32 -23.94
CA LEU A 195 41.82 10.14 -23.96
C LEU A 195 41.51 10.67 -25.36
N GLU A 196 41.43 9.79 -26.37
CA GLU A 196 40.77 10.13 -27.64
C GLU A 196 40.11 8.86 -28.22
N ASN A 197 38.83 8.63 -27.87
CA ASN A 197 37.84 8.04 -28.79
C ASN A 197 36.50 7.80 -28.08
N ILE A 198 35.65 8.82 -28.02
CA ILE A 198 34.20 8.63 -27.93
C ILE A 198 33.53 9.70 -28.79
N SER A 199 33.50 9.47 -30.09
CA SER A 199 32.54 10.08 -31.00
C SER A 199 32.26 9.09 -32.11
N GLU A 200 31.11 8.43 -32.05
CA GLU A 200 30.32 7.89 -33.17
C GLU A 200 29.47 6.72 -32.67
N TRP A 201 28.23 7.02 -32.28
CA TRP A 201 27.12 6.10 -32.50
C TRP A 201 25.89 6.94 -32.88
N HIS A 202 25.52 6.77 -34.15
CA HIS A 202 24.26 7.19 -34.76
C HIS A 202 23.09 6.36 -34.23
#